data_AF-A0A956M5N2-F1
#
_entry.id   AF-A0A956M5N2-F1
#
_cell.length_a   1.000
_cell.length_b   1.000
_cell.length_c   1.000
_cell.angle_alpha   90.00
_cell.angle_beta   90.00
_cell.angle_gamma   90.00
#
_symmetry.space_group_name_H-M   'P 1'
#
loop_
_entity.id
_entity.type
_entity.pdbx_description
1 polymer ?
#
loop_
_entity_poly.entity_id
_entity_poly.type
_entity_poly.pdbx_seq_one_letter_code
_entity_poly.pdbx_strand_id
1 'polypeptide(L)'
;MKTHAINIADSHGSSLPHFRMKSFLILMLSAGFIGAFTTPTQAFQLPAKVWISGPDSALAPSIDFNLNFNVGTNQDPVNDLFGISFELRYSSSEFLEFVDPFEIHPGGFLLPDVYLFMRHEPENGIIYLAISRKRGAPEQSGSGELFSLPFRFADNAPEKWRTCFVITGIFANDSNGNQIHVDAGETFCVQVREPQLDVLPNPFTPNGDGKNDDLIFEREGGIPENWVITIMDRAGRIIRKLTDGEDRWNGRDSNGALVLPGAYLYIIRDGNEIIRRGVLGIIR
;
A
#
# COMPACT_ATOMS: atom_id res chain seq x y z
N MET A 1 -80.89 11.52 -7.80
CA MET A 1 -79.74 10.93 -8.51
C MET A 1 -78.96 10.08 -7.51
N LYS A 2 -78.69 8.83 -7.90
CA LYS A 2 -77.70 7.83 -7.41
C LYS A 2 -76.58 8.34 -6.48
N THR A 3 -75.95 7.61 -5.55
CA THR A 3 -76.16 6.32 -4.84
C THR A 3 -75.15 6.31 -3.66
N HIS A 4 -75.56 5.64 -2.58
CA HIS A 4 -74.97 5.23 -1.30
C HIS A 4 -73.50 5.47 -0.89
N ALA A 5 -73.38 5.82 0.39
CA ALA A 5 -72.21 5.76 1.28
C ALA A 5 -71.79 4.32 1.62
N ILE A 6 -70.57 4.16 2.18
CA ILE A 6 -70.28 3.37 3.39
C ILE A 6 -68.89 3.77 3.93
N ASN A 7 -68.85 4.08 5.22
CA ASN A 7 -67.66 4.40 6.03
C ASN A 7 -66.80 3.15 6.28
N ILE A 8 -65.49 3.35 6.38
CA ILE A 8 -64.52 2.39 6.92
C ILE A 8 -64.00 2.95 8.24
N ALA A 9 -64.09 2.15 9.32
CA ALA A 9 -63.42 2.40 10.59
C ALA A 9 -62.71 1.12 11.07
N ASP A 10 -61.41 1.27 11.30
CA ASP A 10 -60.60 0.80 12.42
C ASP A 10 -60.55 -0.67 12.89
N SER A 11 -59.33 -1.21 12.80
CA SER A 11 -58.45 -1.59 13.93
C SER A 11 -57.95 -3.04 14.03
N HIS A 12 -56.66 -3.10 14.41
CA HIS A 12 -55.93 -4.12 15.18
C HIS A 12 -55.49 -5.46 14.56
N GLY A 13 -54.21 -5.79 14.80
CA GLY A 13 -53.85 -7.11 15.37
C GLY A 13 -52.81 -7.98 14.63
N SER A 14 -51.57 -7.94 15.14
CA SER A 14 -50.73 -9.09 15.53
C SER A 14 -50.30 -10.22 14.55
N SER A 15 -48.98 -10.46 14.61
CA SER A 15 -48.25 -11.75 14.68
C SER A 15 -48.05 -12.65 13.45
N LEU A 16 -46.77 -12.98 13.22
CA LEU A 16 -46.18 -13.98 12.32
C LEU A 16 -46.77 -15.39 12.50
N PRO A 17 -46.69 -16.24 11.45
CA PRO A 17 -46.35 -17.63 11.69
C PRO A 17 -45.29 -18.23 10.75
N HIS A 18 -44.67 -19.27 11.31
CA HIS A 18 -43.64 -20.19 10.83
C HIS A 18 -43.82 -20.79 9.43
N PHE A 19 -42.72 -20.87 8.68
CA PHE A 19 -42.58 -21.72 7.49
C PHE A 19 -42.20 -23.16 7.91
N ARG A 20 -43.11 -24.12 7.74
CA ARG A 20 -42.81 -25.56 7.86
C ARG A 20 -42.34 -26.09 6.49
N MET A 21 -41.13 -26.63 6.44
CA MET A 21 -40.63 -27.45 5.32
C MET A 21 -41.45 -28.75 5.25
N LYS A 22 -42.12 -29.01 4.12
CA LYS A 22 -42.69 -30.33 3.81
C LYS A 22 -41.68 -31.14 3.00
N SER A 23 -41.23 -32.25 3.56
CA SER A 23 -40.48 -33.29 2.85
C SER A 23 -41.37 -33.94 1.79
N PHE A 24 -40.92 -33.93 0.53
CA PHE A 24 -41.52 -34.73 -0.54
C PHE A 24 -40.58 -35.90 -0.86
N LEU A 25 -41.05 -37.10 -0.57
CA LEU A 25 -40.45 -38.37 -0.98
C LEU A 25 -41.02 -38.70 -2.37
N ILE A 26 -40.18 -38.73 -3.40
CA ILE A 26 -40.57 -39.18 -4.75
C ILE A 26 -39.96 -40.55 -4.99
N LEU A 27 -40.85 -41.55 -5.14
CA LEU A 27 -40.53 -42.92 -5.57
C LEU A 27 -40.17 -42.92 -7.06
N MET A 28 -39.05 -43.55 -7.43
CA MET A 28 -38.68 -43.80 -8.82
C MET A 28 -39.52 -44.94 -9.42
N LEU A 29 -39.90 -44.76 -10.69
CA LEU A 29 -40.27 -45.83 -11.62
C LEU A 29 -39.56 -45.58 -12.96
N SER A 30 -38.94 -46.65 -13.45
CA SER A 30 -38.01 -46.73 -14.59
C SER A 30 -38.69 -46.67 -15.97
N ALA A 31 -38.10 -45.92 -16.90
CA ALA A 31 -38.02 -46.26 -18.32
C ALA A 31 -36.89 -45.44 -18.97
N GLY A 32 -36.01 -46.10 -19.72
CA GLY A 32 -34.74 -45.56 -20.16
C GLY A 32 -34.81 -44.50 -21.26
N PHE A 33 -34.00 -43.47 -21.11
CA PHE A 33 -33.32 -42.77 -22.18
C PHE A 33 -32.10 -42.06 -21.55
N ILE A 34 -30.91 -42.66 -21.65
CA ILE A 34 -29.67 -42.04 -21.16
C ILE A 34 -29.19 -41.08 -22.25
N GLY A 35 -29.83 -39.91 -22.32
CA GLY A 35 -29.24 -38.71 -22.92
C GLY A 35 -28.64 -37.92 -21.77
N ALA A 36 -27.33 -37.98 -21.60
CA ALA A 36 -26.64 -37.12 -20.66
C ALA A 36 -26.72 -35.67 -21.16
N PHE A 37 -27.76 -34.94 -20.75
CA PHE A 37 -27.77 -33.48 -20.84
C PHE A 37 -26.87 -32.96 -19.72
N THR A 38 -25.56 -32.96 -19.95
CA THR A 38 -24.66 -32.09 -19.21
C THR A 38 -24.95 -30.69 -19.71
N THR A 39 -25.81 -29.94 -19.02
CA THR A 39 -25.83 -28.50 -19.18
C THR A 39 -24.43 -28.04 -18.78
N PRO A 40 -23.63 -27.41 -19.67
CA PRO A 40 -22.38 -26.84 -19.22
C PRO A 40 -22.77 -25.75 -18.22
N THR A 41 -22.43 -25.97 -16.95
CA THR A 41 -22.40 -24.89 -15.97
C THR A 41 -21.36 -23.92 -16.50
N GLN A 42 -21.80 -22.87 -17.21
CA GLN A 42 -20.90 -21.77 -17.56
C GLN A 42 -20.36 -21.27 -16.23
N ALA A 43 -19.06 -21.50 -16.00
CA ALA A 43 -18.40 -20.95 -14.84
C ALA A 43 -18.60 -19.44 -14.88
N PHE A 44 -19.10 -18.87 -13.79
CA PHE A 44 -19.20 -17.42 -13.66
C PHE A 44 -17.77 -16.87 -13.62
N GLN A 45 -17.29 -16.39 -14.77
CA GLN A 45 -15.98 -15.74 -14.88
C GLN A 45 -16.15 -14.28 -14.47
N LEU A 46 -15.30 -13.83 -13.54
CA LEU A 46 -15.32 -12.43 -13.13
C LEU A 46 -14.75 -11.58 -14.28
N PRO A 47 -15.16 -10.30 -14.38
CA PRO A 47 -14.54 -9.41 -15.34
C PRO A 47 -13.04 -9.28 -15.05
N ALA A 48 -12.25 -9.18 -16.13
CA ALA A 48 -10.84 -8.85 -16.02
C ALA A 48 -10.67 -7.51 -15.30
N LYS A 49 -9.55 -7.33 -14.59
CA LYS A 49 -9.24 -6.08 -13.89
C LYS A 49 -8.01 -5.41 -14.47
N VAL A 50 -7.97 -4.08 -14.40
CA VAL A 50 -6.72 -3.31 -14.48
C VAL A 50 -6.29 -2.92 -13.07
N TRP A 51 -5.05 -3.24 -12.69
CA TRP A 51 -4.61 -3.15 -11.30
C TRP A 51 -3.13 -2.74 -11.20
N ILE A 52 -2.75 -2.24 -10.03
CA ILE A 52 -1.41 -1.70 -9.77
C ILE A 52 -0.62 -2.71 -8.95
N SER A 53 0.63 -2.95 -9.35
CA SER A 53 1.65 -3.60 -8.54
C SER A 53 2.82 -2.63 -8.31
N GLY A 54 3.59 -2.85 -7.25
CA GLY A 54 4.73 -2.01 -6.91
C GLY A 54 5.42 -2.53 -5.65
N PRO A 55 6.12 -1.67 -4.90
CA PRO A 55 6.71 -2.02 -3.61
C PRO A 55 5.71 -2.68 -2.67
N ASP A 56 6.12 -3.78 -2.05
CA ASP A 56 5.32 -4.54 -1.07
C ASP A 56 5.54 -4.07 0.38
N SER A 57 6.45 -3.12 0.56
CA SER A 57 6.92 -2.63 1.85
C SER A 57 7.24 -1.14 1.78
N ALA A 58 7.33 -0.50 2.95
CA ALA A 58 7.62 0.92 3.05
C ALA A 58 9.04 1.23 2.58
N LEU A 59 9.21 2.34 1.88
CA LEU A 59 10.49 2.73 1.25
C LEU A 59 11.15 3.89 2.00
N ALA A 60 12.49 3.89 2.05
CA ALA A 60 13.21 5.07 2.50
C ALA A 60 13.00 6.25 1.52
N PRO A 61 13.15 7.50 1.98
CA PRO A 61 13.24 8.67 1.11
C PRO A 61 14.33 8.52 0.03
N SER A 62 14.17 9.26 -1.07
CA SER A 62 15.10 9.30 -2.21
C SER A 62 15.28 7.98 -2.97
N ILE A 63 14.49 6.95 -2.67
CA ILE A 63 14.49 5.70 -3.42
C ILE A 63 13.47 5.78 -4.56
N ASP A 64 13.93 5.46 -5.77
CA ASP A 64 13.08 5.29 -6.94
C ASP A 64 12.26 4.00 -6.82
N PHE A 65 11.00 4.07 -7.22
CA PHE A 65 10.13 2.92 -7.32
C PHE A 65 9.20 3.02 -8.53
N ASN A 66 8.74 1.88 -9.01
CA ASN A 66 7.80 1.81 -10.12
C ASN A 66 6.41 1.41 -9.63
N LEU A 67 5.40 2.03 -10.22
CA LEU A 67 4.06 1.48 -10.27
C LEU A 67 3.89 0.77 -11.62
N ASN A 68 3.67 -0.54 -11.60
CA ASN A 68 3.39 -1.32 -12.81
C ASN A 68 1.89 -1.55 -12.92
N PHE A 69 1.34 -1.25 -14.09
CA PHE A 69 -0.08 -1.39 -14.40
C PHE A 69 -0.30 -2.69 -15.15
N ASN A 70 -1.11 -3.56 -14.59
CA ASN A 70 -1.38 -4.90 -15.10
C ASN A 70 -2.84 -5.02 -15.54
N VAL A 71 -3.10 -5.90 -16.49
CA VAL A 71 -4.46 -6.28 -16.90
C VAL A 71 -4.67 -7.78 -16.76
N GLY A 72 -5.85 -8.17 -16.29
CA GLY A 72 -6.27 -9.55 -16.11
C GLY A 72 -5.46 -10.31 -15.05
N THR A 73 -5.85 -11.57 -14.86
CA THR A 73 -5.09 -12.60 -14.13
C THR A 73 -5.20 -13.93 -14.88
N ASN A 74 -4.54 -14.97 -14.40
CA ASN A 74 -4.74 -16.32 -14.94
C ASN A 74 -6.17 -16.85 -14.74
N GLN A 75 -6.85 -16.39 -13.69
CA GLN A 75 -8.23 -16.77 -13.38
C GLN A 75 -9.23 -15.92 -14.18
N ASP A 76 -8.95 -14.63 -14.32
CA ASP A 76 -9.81 -13.64 -14.97
C ASP A 76 -9.03 -12.89 -16.05
N PRO A 77 -8.71 -13.54 -17.18
CA PRO A 77 -7.97 -12.92 -18.28
C PRO A 77 -8.84 -11.91 -19.03
N VAL A 78 -8.20 -10.91 -19.64
CA VAL A 78 -8.85 -10.08 -20.66
C VAL A 78 -8.87 -10.82 -21.99
N ASN A 79 -9.92 -10.62 -22.78
CA ASN A 79 -10.04 -11.20 -24.11
C ASN A 79 -10.02 -10.09 -25.15
N ASP A 80 -9.25 -10.31 -26.21
CA ASP A 80 -9.23 -9.53 -27.44
C ASP A 80 -8.91 -8.04 -27.22
N LEU A 81 -8.08 -7.74 -26.22
CA LEU A 81 -7.70 -6.36 -25.88
C LEU A 81 -6.84 -5.75 -26.99
N PHE A 82 -7.30 -4.61 -27.50
CA PHE A 82 -6.56 -3.81 -28.47
C PHE A 82 -6.05 -2.51 -27.86
N GLY A 83 -6.85 -1.86 -27.01
CA GLY A 83 -6.46 -0.66 -26.31
C GLY A 83 -7.19 -0.49 -24.99
N ILE A 84 -6.56 0.22 -24.07
CA ILE A 84 -7.11 0.57 -22.76
C ILE A 84 -6.61 1.95 -22.33
N SER A 85 -7.51 2.75 -21.75
CA SER A 85 -7.22 4.00 -21.07
C SER A 85 -7.90 4.07 -19.72
N PHE A 86 -7.34 4.86 -18.82
CA PHE A 86 -7.90 5.11 -17.50
C PHE A 86 -7.30 6.37 -16.86
N GLU A 87 -7.94 6.83 -15.80
CA GLU A 87 -7.47 7.87 -14.90
C GLU A 87 -6.78 7.22 -13.69
N LEU A 88 -5.57 7.67 -13.37
CA LEU A 88 -4.91 7.38 -12.11
C LEU A 88 -5.07 8.59 -11.19
N ARG A 89 -5.79 8.42 -10.08
CA ARG A 89 -5.94 9.43 -9.04
C ARG A 89 -5.01 9.13 -7.89
N TYR A 90 -4.36 10.14 -7.34
CA TYR A 90 -3.53 10.00 -6.14
C TYR A 90 -4.02 10.91 -5.01
N SER A 91 -3.93 10.43 -3.77
CA SER A 91 -4.47 11.15 -2.61
C SER A 91 -3.62 12.35 -2.18
N SER A 92 -2.31 12.33 -2.44
CA SER A 92 -1.39 13.44 -2.19
C SER A 92 -0.12 13.28 -3.03
N SER A 93 0.48 14.40 -3.45
CA SER A 93 1.80 14.45 -4.09
C SER A 93 2.81 15.31 -3.34
N GLU A 94 2.50 15.70 -2.10
CA GLU A 94 3.35 16.62 -1.32
C GLU A 94 4.81 16.17 -1.21
N PHE A 95 5.04 14.86 -1.09
CA PHE A 95 6.37 14.25 -1.04
C PHE A 95 6.55 13.14 -2.08
N LEU A 96 5.74 13.16 -3.15
CA LEU A 96 5.85 12.23 -4.27
C LEU A 96 6.43 12.98 -5.47
N GLU A 97 7.65 12.62 -5.85
CA GLU A 97 8.34 13.13 -7.01
C GLU A 97 8.13 12.22 -8.22
N PHE A 98 8.03 12.86 -9.37
CA PHE A 98 7.96 12.21 -10.67
C PHE A 98 9.39 12.14 -11.22
N VAL A 99 9.91 10.94 -11.46
CA VAL A 99 11.33 10.78 -11.84
C VAL A 99 11.54 11.35 -13.24
N ASP A 100 12.48 12.27 -13.40
CA ASP A 100 12.79 12.90 -14.68
C ASP A 100 13.71 12.04 -15.58
N PRO A 101 13.41 11.89 -16.88
CA PRO A 101 12.20 12.36 -17.54
C PRO A 101 10.99 11.51 -17.11
N PHE A 102 9.88 12.16 -16.78
CA PHE A 102 8.67 11.47 -16.36
C PHE A 102 8.02 10.76 -17.55
N GLU A 103 8.46 9.53 -17.80
CA GLU A 103 8.10 8.73 -18.96
C GLU A 103 7.40 7.43 -18.57
N ILE A 104 6.55 6.97 -19.49
CA ILE A 104 5.84 5.70 -19.41
C ILE A 104 6.67 4.61 -20.08
N HIS A 105 6.99 3.55 -19.35
CA HIS A 105 7.74 2.42 -19.90
C HIS A 105 6.77 1.31 -20.33
N PRO A 106 6.78 0.85 -21.59
CA PRO A 106 5.85 -0.18 -22.06
C PRO A 106 6.10 -1.52 -21.37
N GLY A 107 5.02 -2.16 -20.93
CA GLY A 107 4.99 -3.53 -20.46
C GLY A 107 4.84 -4.51 -21.62
N GLY A 108 5.20 -5.77 -21.39
CA GLY A 108 5.26 -6.79 -22.45
C GLY A 108 3.92 -7.16 -23.07
N PHE A 109 2.78 -6.90 -22.41
CA PHE A 109 1.51 -7.52 -22.78
C PHE A 109 0.98 -7.08 -24.16
N LEU A 110 1.01 -5.78 -24.47
CA LEU A 110 0.51 -5.26 -25.75
C LEU A 110 1.59 -5.05 -26.81
N LEU A 111 2.84 -5.34 -26.49
CA LEU A 111 3.94 -5.27 -27.45
C LEU A 111 3.84 -6.38 -28.51
N PRO A 112 4.50 -6.22 -29.67
CA PRO A 112 5.12 -5.00 -30.18
C PRO A 112 4.08 -4.00 -30.75
N ASP A 113 4.55 -2.81 -31.13
CA ASP A 113 3.81 -1.78 -31.87
C ASP A 113 2.61 -1.15 -31.15
N VAL A 114 2.92 -0.36 -30.13
CA VAL A 114 1.92 0.39 -29.35
C VAL A 114 2.04 1.91 -29.52
N TYR A 115 0.95 2.61 -29.25
CA TYR A 115 0.91 4.02 -28.88
C TYR A 115 0.71 4.09 -27.36
N LEU A 116 1.53 4.91 -26.70
CA LEU A 116 1.37 5.29 -25.31
C LEU A 116 0.93 6.74 -25.23
N PHE A 117 0.03 7.04 -24.31
CA PHE A 117 -0.37 8.40 -24.00
C PHE A 117 -0.31 8.59 -22.50
N MET A 118 0.26 9.72 -22.10
CA MET A 118 0.25 10.20 -20.73
C MET A 118 -0.08 11.68 -20.74
N ARG A 119 -0.94 12.09 -19.81
CA ARG A 119 -1.15 13.50 -19.47
C ARG A 119 -1.29 13.64 -17.98
N HIS A 120 -0.44 14.46 -17.37
CA HIS A 120 -0.46 14.73 -15.94
C HIS A 120 -1.14 16.08 -15.65
N GLU A 121 -2.10 16.07 -14.74
CA GLU A 121 -2.78 17.26 -14.21
C GLU A 121 -2.55 17.34 -12.69
N PRO A 122 -1.38 17.86 -12.24
CA PRO A 122 -0.99 17.81 -10.83
C PRO A 122 -1.95 18.55 -9.90
N GLU A 123 -2.49 19.69 -10.36
CA GLU A 123 -3.48 20.50 -9.65
C GLU A 123 -4.75 19.71 -9.28
N ASN A 124 -5.07 18.68 -10.06
CA ASN A 124 -6.25 17.84 -9.87
C ASN A 124 -5.93 16.48 -9.23
N GLY A 125 -4.65 16.15 -9.07
CA GLY A 125 -4.22 14.83 -8.59
C GLY A 125 -4.50 13.69 -9.58
N ILE A 126 -4.46 13.96 -10.89
CA ILE A 126 -4.85 12.99 -11.94
C ILE A 126 -3.72 12.79 -12.95
N ILE A 127 -3.49 11.53 -13.34
CA ILE A 127 -2.72 11.16 -14.53
C ILE A 127 -3.63 10.38 -15.47
N TYR A 128 -3.83 10.88 -16.69
CA TYR A 128 -4.52 10.15 -17.75
C TYR A 128 -3.53 9.27 -18.46
N LEU A 129 -3.83 7.98 -18.55
CA LEU A 129 -2.97 6.96 -19.12
C LEU A 129 -3.71 6.21 -20.21
N ALA A 130 -3.03 5.93 -21.32
CA ALA A 130 -3.55 5.02 -22.32
C ALA A 130 -2.44 4.24 -23.00
N ILE A 131 -2.78 3.01 -23.38
CA ILE A 131 -1.98 2.18 -24.27
C ILE A 131 -2.91 1.56 -25.30
N SER A 132 -2.50 1.61 -26.57
CA SER A 132 -3.23 0.95 -27.66
C SER A 132 -2.25 0.36 -28.64
N ARG A 133 -2.58 -0.81 -29.18
CA ARG A 133 -1.84 -1.35 -30.31
C ARG A 133 -2.04 -0.46 -31.55
N LYS A 134 -1.05 -0.45 -32.46
CA LYS A 134 -1.15 0.24 -33.75
C LYS A 134 -2.08 -0.51 -34.70
N ARG A 135 -2.69 0.22 -35.62
CA ARG A 135 -3.60 -0.36 -36.64
C ARG A 135 -2.92 -1.51 -37.38
N GLY A 136 -3.61 -2.65 -37.45
CA GLY A 136 -3.13 -3.86 -38.13
C GLY A 136 -2.34 -4.82 -37.23
N ALA A 137 -2.02 -4.44 -35.99
CA ALA A 137 -1.53 -5.39 -35.00
C ALA A 137 -2.67 -6.30 -34.52
N PRO A 138 -2.38 -7.57 -34.15
CA PRO A 138 -3.38 -8.47 -33.61
C PRO A 138 -3.82 -8.04 -32.20
N GLU A 139 -5.05 -8.37 -31.83
CA GLU A 139 -5.53 -8.24 -30.44
C GLU A 139 -4.75 -9.15 -29.49
N GLN A 140 -4.84 -8.88 -28.19
CA GLN A 140 -4.19 -9.67 -27.15
C GLN A 140 -5.19 -10.18 -26.10
N SER A 141 -5.13 -11.48 -25.84
CA SER A 141 -5.86 -12.12 -24.74
C SER A 141 -4.89 -12.63 -23.67
N GLY A 142 -5.38 -12.77 -22.43
CA GLY A 142 -4.62 -13.26 -21.29
C GLY A 142 -4.47 -12.22 -20.18
N SER A 143 -3.30 -12.19 -19.56
CA SER A 143 -2.96 -11.22 -18.52
C SER A 143 -1.51 -10.78 -18.61
N GLY A 144 -1.19 -9.57 -18.18
CA GLY A 144 0.18 -9.10 -18.10
C GLY A 144 0.31 -7.61 -17.84
N GLU A 145 1.55 -7.14 -17.84
CA GLU A 145 1.89 -5.74 -17.62
C GLU A 145 1.64 -4.91 -18.90
N LEU A 146 0.87 -3.84 -18.75
CA LEU A 146 0.60 -2.84 -19.78
C LEU A 146 1.76 -1.84 -19.89
N PHE A 147 2.19 -1.27 -18.77
CA PHE A 147 3.28 -0.31 -18.65
C PHE A 147 3.62 -0.02 -17.18
N SER A 148 4.72 0.71 -16.96
CA SER A 148 5.14 1.19 -15.64
C SER A 148 5.44 2.69 -15.62
N LEU A 149 5.30 3.30 -14.45
CA LEU A 149 5.60 4.70 -14.16
C LEU A 149 6.60 4.80 -12.98
N PRO A 150 7.71 5.53 -13.15
CA PRO A 150 8.69 5.73 -12.10
C PRO A 150 8.33 6.93 -11.20
N PHE A 151 8.51 6.74 -9.90
CA PHE A 151 8.30 7.73 -8.85
C PHE A 151 9.46 7.69 -7.86
N ARG A 152 9.58 8.75 -7.06
CA ARG A 152 10.53 8.85 -5.94
C ARG A 152 9.84 9.51 -4.75
N PHE A 153 10.20 9.13 -3.54
CA PHE A 153 9.87 9.96 -2.37
C PHE A 153 10.89 11.08 -2.23
N ALA A 154 10.41 12.30 -2.01
CA ALA A 154 11.27 13.44 -1.73
C ALA A 154 12.23 13.13 -0.56
N ASP A 155 13.43 13.72 -0.58
CA ASP A 155 14.46 13.50 0.43
C ASP A 155 13.99 13.86 1.85
N ASN A 156 13.14 14.86 1.96
CA ASN A 156 12.54 15.38 3.18
C ASN A 156 11.18 14.73 3.52
N ALA A 157 10.80 13.65 2.83
CA ALA A 157 9.51 13.00 3.07
C ALA A 157 9.41 12.52 4.54
N PRO A 158 8.32 12.88 5.26
CA PRO A 158 8.20 12.52 6.66
C PRO A 158 7.97 11.02 6.83
N GLU A 159 8.46 10.50 7.96
CA GLU A 159 8.29 9.09 8.32
C GLU A 159 6.80 8.72 8.32
N LYS A 160 6.47 7.54 7.80
CA LYS A 160 5.08 7.03 7.71
C LYS A 160 4.15 7.87 6.82
N TRP A 161 4.64 8.90 6.13
CA TRP A 161 3.87 9.56 5.09
C TRP A 161 3.44 8.55 4.04
N ARG A 162 2.21 8.68 3.53
CA ARG A 162 1.64 7.74 2.57
C ARG A 162 0.85 8.46 1.49
N THR A 163 0.85 7.88 0.31
CA THR A 163 -0.06 8.25 -0.77
C THR A 163 -0.69 7.01 -1.38
N CYS A 164 -1.92 7.14 -1.84
CA CYS A 164 -2.71 6.05 -2.39
C CYS A 164 -3.17 6.41 -3.80
N PHE A 165 -3.13 5.40 -4.68
CA PHE A 165 -3.46 5.46 -6.08
C PHE A 165 -4.74 4.66 -6.35
N VAL A 166 -5.66 5.26 -7.10
CA VAL A 166 -6.93 4.66 -7.49
C VAL A 166 -7.09 4.75 -9.00
N ILE A 167 -7.45 3.64 -9.64
CA ILE A 167 -7.78 3.62 -11.06
C ILE A 167 -9.29 3.91 -11.22
N THR A 168 -9.62 4.89 -12.05
CA THR A 168 -11.00 5.26 -12.42
C THR A 168 -11.12 5.49 -13.92
N GLY A 169 -12.34 5.70 -14.42
CA GLY A 169 -12.56 6.14 -15.81
C GLY A 169 -12.04 5.15 -16.86
N ILE A 170 -12.14 3.84 -16.61
CA ILE A 170 -11.58 2.80 -17.47
C ILE A 170 -12.38 2.71 -18.77
N PHE A 171 -11.67 2.73 -19.90
CA PHE A 171 -12.20 2.41 -21.21
C PHE A 171 -11.26 1.42 -21.90
N ALA A 172 -11.76 0.24 -22.27
CA ALA A 172 -11.02 -0.77 -23.00
C ALA A 172 -11.81 -1.21 -24.23
N ASN A 173 -11.11 -1.56 -25.31
CA ASN A 173 -11.75 -1.94 -26.56
C ASN A 173 -10.96 -2.98 -27.35
N ASP A 174 -11.67 -3.70 -28.19
CA ASP A 174 -11.11 -4.59 -29.22
C ASP A 174 -10.69 -3.79 -30.47
N SER A 175 -10.17 -4.47 -31.49
CA SER A 175 -9.69 -3.85 -32.74
C SER A 175 -10.82 -3.29 -33.62
N ASN A 176 -12.05 -3.73 -33.39
CA ASN A 176 -13.26 -3.22 -34.05
C ASN A 176 -13.85 -2.01 -33.32
N GLY A 177 -13.31 -1.66 -32.15
CA GLY A 177 -13.80 -0.58 -31.30
C GLY A 177 -14.96 -0.99 -30.38
N ASN A 178 -15.28 -2.29 -30.28
CA ASN A 178 -16.25 -2.77 -29.31
C ASN A 178 -15.66 -2.65 -27.90
N GLN A 179 -16.47 -2.19 -26.95
CA GLN A 179 -16.02 -2.01 -25.58
C GLN A 179 -15.82 -3.36 -24.89
N ILE A 180 -14.68 -3.51 -24.23
CA ILE A 180 -14.37 -4.60 -23.32
C ILE A 180 -14.58 -4.10 -21.89
N HIS A 181 -15.37 -4.84 -21.11
CA HIS A 181 -15.57 -4.50 -19.71
C HIS A 181 -14.35 -4.94 -18.89
N VAL A 182 -13.72 -3.96 -18.23
CA VAL A 182 -12.58 -4.17 -17.33
C VAL A 182 -12.86 -3.39 -16.05
N ASP A 183 -12.74 -4.07 -14.92
CA ASP A 183 -12.93 -3.48 -13.60
C ASP A 183 -11.64 -2.87 -13.05
N ALA A 184 -11.78 -1.96 -12.09
CA ALA A 184 -10.63 -1.47 -11.34
C ALA A 184 -10.15 -2.52 -10.32
N GLY A 185 -8.83 -2.61 -10.16
CA GLY A 185 -8.21 -3.27 -9.02
C GLY A 185 -8.41 -2.51 -7.72
N GLU A 186 -7.83 -3.03 -6.64
CA GLU A 186 -7.85 -2.36 -5.35
C GLU A 186 -7.00 -1.08 -5.36
N THR A 187 -7.32 -0.17 -4.44
CA THR A 187 -6.48 1.00 -4.16
C THR A 187 -5.08 0.55 -3.76
N PHE A 188 -4.05 1.07 -4.43
CA PHE A 188 -2.67 0.76 -4.15
C PHE A 188 -2.01 1.90 -3.37
N CYS A 189 -1.38 1.62 -2.23
CA CYS A 189 -0.76 2.66 -1.42
C CYS A 189 0.72 2.40 -1.21
N VAL A 190 1.52 3.46 -1.27
CA VAL A 190 2.94 3.46 -0.94
C VAL A 190 3.17 4.32 0.29
N GLN A 191 4.15 3.95 1.10
CA GLN A 191 4.43 4.59 2.37
C GLN A 191 5.94 4.76 2.58
N VAL A 192 6.31 5.89 3.17
CA VAL A 192 7.67 6.16 3.64
C VAL A 192 7.95 5.33 4.88
N ARG A 193 9.07 4.61 4.87
CA ARG A 193 9.53 3.79 5.99
C ARG A 193 10.00 4.67 7.14
N GLU A 194 9.84 4.16 8.36
CA GLU A 194 10.50 4.71 9.53
C GLU A 194 12.01 4.43 9.45
N PRO A 195 12.88 5.44 9.58
CA PRO A 195 14.33 5.28 9.57
C PRO A 195 14.80 4.31 10.65
N GLN A 196 15.73 3.43 10.30
CA GLN A 196 16.32 2.55 11.29
C GLN A 196 17.13 3.38 12.29
N LEU A 197 16.93 3.07 13.57
CA LEU A 197 17.67 3.65 14.69
C LEU A 197 18.21 2.49 15.52
N ASP A 198 19.51 2.45 15.73
CA ASP A 198 20.23 1.46 16.51
C ASP A 198 20.98 2.10 17.66
N VAL A 199 21.27 1.28 18.68
CA VAL A 199 21.96 1.72 19.90
C VAL A 199 23.03 0.67 20.19
N LEU A 200 24.25 0.94 19.72
CA LEU A 200 25.30 -0.06 19.57
C LEU A 200 26.68 0.52 19.93
N PRO A 201 27.60 -0.31 20.47
CA PRO A 201 27.33 -1.62 21.06
C PRO A 201 26.54 -1.45 22.36
N ASN A 202 25.58 -2.33 22.62
CA ASN A 202 24.86 -2.34 23.89
C ASN A 202 24.75 -3.78 24.40
N PRO A 203 25.52 -4.17 25.44
CA PRO A 203 26.33 -3.32 26.31
C PRO A 203 27.64 -2.81 25.67
N PHE A 204 28.23 -1.75 26.24
CA PHE A 204 29.55 -1.20 25.88
C PHE A 204 30.53 -1.21 27.08
N THR A 205 31.83 -1.07 26.79
CA THR A 205 32.95 -1.24 27.73
C THR A 205 33.91 -0.04 27.73
N PRO A 206 33.55 1.10 28.36
CA PRO A 206 34.40 2.29 28.42
C PRO A 206 35.59 2.09 29.38
N ASN A 207 36.63 1.39 28.89
CA ASN A 207 37.86 1.04 29.62
C ASN A 207 39.13 1.67 29.00
N GLY A 208 39.02 2.28 27.82
CA GLY A 208 40.09 2.95 27.09
C GLY A 208 40.99 2.03 26.27
N ASP A 209 40.57 0.78 25.99
CA ASP A 209 41.33 -0.16 25.17
C ASP A 209 41.11 -0.02 23.64
N GLY A 210 40.22 0.92 23.25
CA GLY A 210 39.85 1.22 21.88
C GLY A 210 38.70 0.35 21.34
N LYS A 211 38.11 -0.55 22.13
CA LYS A 211 37.04 -1.46 21.71
C LYS A 211 35.79 -1.24 22.54
N ASN A 212 34.68 -0.95 21.86
CA ASN A 212 33.37 -0.70 22.49
C ASN A 212 33.45 0.36 23.61
N ASP A 213 34.38 1.32 23.50
CA ASP A 213 34.56 2.37 24.50
C ASP A 213 33.44 3.41 24.49
N ASP A 214 32.77 3.55 23.34
CA ASP A 214 31.67 4.45 23.11
C ASP A 214 30.43 3.67 22.72
N LEU A 215 29.29 4.08 23.27
CA LEU A 215 27.97 3.76 22.75
C LEU A 215 27.59 4.79 21.69
N ILE A 216 26.98 4.33 20.60
CA ILE A 216 26.51 5.17 19.49
C ILE A 216 25.01 4.98 19.30
N PHE A 217 24.29 6.09 19.15
CA PHE A 217 22.90 6.15 18.68
C PHE A 217 22.94 6.38 17.17
N GLU A 218 22.88 5.30 16.39
CA GLU A 218 23.03 5.34 14.94
C GLU A 218 21.66 5.36 14.26
N ARG A 219 21.37 6.40 13.47
CA ARG A 219 20.11 6.52 12.70
C ARG A 219 20.40 6.68 11.21
N GLU A 220 19.60 6.05 10.36
CA GLU A 220 19.56 6.34 8.93
C GLU A 220 19.31 7.84 8.70
N GLY A 221 20.24 8.53 8.05
CA GLY A 221 20.18 9.99 7.85
C GLY A 221 20.66 10.84 9.04
N GLY A 222 21.24 10.22 10.08
CA GLY A 222 21.80 10.90 11.25
C GLY A 222 20.77 11.25 12.33
N ILE A 223 21.28 11.69 13.49
CA ILE A 223 20.46 12.18 14.60
C ILE A 223 20.09 13.66 14.31
N PRO A 224 18.79 13.99 14.20
CA PRO A 224 18.35 15.37 14.00
C PRO A 224 18.80 16.31 15.13
N GLU A 225 19.15 17.55 14.81
CA GLU A 225 19.66 18.54 15.78
C GLU A 225 18.65 18.87 16.90
N ASN A 226 17.36 18.81 16.59
CA ASN A 226 16.26 19.04 17.53
C ASN A 226 16.02 17.89 18.50
N TRP A 227 16.67 16.74 18.31
CA TRP A 227 16.51 15.61 19.21
C TRP A 227 17.34 15.78 20.49
N VAL A 228 16.77 15.30 21.60
CA VAL A 228 17.45 15.26 22.91
C VAL A 228 17.49 13.83 23.40
N ILE A 229 18.71 13.29 23.56
CA ILE A 229 18.94 11.96 24.15
C ILE A 229 19.29 12.16 25.62
N THR A 230 18.44 11.70 26.52
CA THR A 230 18.67 11.78 27.97
C THR A 230 19.03 10.40 28.50
N ILE A 231 20.20 10.29 29.13
CA ILE A 231 20.69 9.08 29.78
C ILE A 231 20.58 9.25 31.30
N MET A 232 20.02 8.26 31.96
CA MET A 232 19.66 8.31 33.38
C MET A 232 20.12 7.03 34.09
N ASP A 233 20.35 7.12 35.40
CA ASP A 233 20.47 5.93 36.22
C ASP A 233 19.10 5.28 36.49
N ARG A 234 19.10 4.17 37.22
CA ARG A 234 17.88 3.41 37.57
C ARG A 234 16.92 4.19 38.48
N ALA A 235 17.40 5.22 39.16
CA ALA A 235 16.59 6.10 40.00
C ALA A 235 16.00 7.28 39.20
N GLY A 236 16.28 7.36 37.89
CA GLY A 236 15.83 8.46 37.03
C GLY A 236 16.68 9.73 37.14
N ARG A 237 17.82 9.68 37.85
CA ARG A 237 18.74 10.82 37.88
C ARG A 237 19.45 10.93 36.54
N ILE A 238 19.47 12.13 35.98
CA ILE A 238 20.13 12.41 34.70
C ILE A 238 21.63 12.30 34.88
N ILE A 239 22.25 11.47 34.06
CA ILE A 239 23.69 11.22 34.02
C ILE A 239 24.31 12.05 32.90
N ARG A 240 23.70 12.05 31.72
CA ARG A 240 24.16 12.78 30.54
C ARG A 240 22.96 13.18 29.69
N LYS A 241 23.08 14.30 28.99
CA LYS A 241 22.22 14.66 27.85
C LYS A 241 23.11 14.83 26.63
N LEU A 242 22.63 14.33 25.50
CA LEU A 242 23.20 14.56 24.18
C LEU A 242 22.20 15.45 23.42
N THR A 243 22.68 16.55 22.87
CA THR A 243 21.90 17.57 22.14
C THR A 243 22.63 17.94 20.86
N ASP A 244 21.99 18.71 19.98
CA ASP A 244 22.64 19.33 18.82
C ASP A 244 23.32 18.29 17.90
N GLY A 245 22.65 17.15 17.72
CA GLY A 245 23.14 16.03 16.89
C GLY A 245 24.20 15.15 17.58
N GLU A 246 24.55 15.36 18.85
CA GLU A 246 25.40 14.44 19.61
C GLU A 246 24.77 13.03 19.64
N ASP A 247 25.54 12.03 19.18
CA ASP A 247 25.10 10.66 18.98
C ASP A 247 25.91 9.64 19.80
N ARG A 248 26.93 10.09 20.55
CA ARG A 248 27.85 9.19 21.29
C ARG A 248 27.84 9.39 22.79
N TRP A 249 28.02 8.30 23.52
CA TRP A 249 28.24 8.32 24.96
C TRP A 249 29.40 7.41 25.37
N ASN A 250 30.41 8.00 25.99
CA ASN A 250 31.63 7.33 26.45
C ASN A 250 31.56 6.85 27.92
N GLY A 251 30.35 6.72 28.49
CA GLY A 251 30.17 6.27 29.86
C GLY A 251 30.60 7.29 30.93
N ARG A 252 30.60 8.59 30.60
CA ARG A 252 30.86 9.67 31.56
C ARG A 252 29.60 10.47 31.87
N ASP A 253 29.53 11.00 33.08
CA ASP A 253 28.49 11.94 33.47
C ASP A 253 28.76 13.35 32.91
N SER A 254 27.85 14.30 33.18
CA SER A 254 28.01 15.71 32.80
C SER A 254 29.23 16.41 33.39
N ASN A 255 29.86 15.87 34.45
CA ASN A 255 31.10 16.39 35.02
C ASN A 255 32.35 15.74 34.41
N GLY A 256 32.19 14.82 33.45
CA GLY A 256 33.26 14.06 32.84
C GLY A 256 33.74 12.87 33.68
N ALA A 257 33.09 12.57 34.81
CA ALA A 257 33.44 11.45 35.66
C ALA A 257 32.89 10.13 35.09
N LEU A 258 33.71 9.07 35.12
CA LEU A 258 33.32 7.75 34.64
C LEU A 258 32.23 7.17 35.55
N VAL A 259 31.12 6.71 34.98
CA VAL A 259 30.01 6.16 35.77
C VAL A 259 30.24 4.68 36.10
N LEU A 260 29.63 4.17 37.17
CA LEU A 260 29.81 2.78 37.60
C LEU A 260 29.25 1.78 36.55
N PRO A 261 29.81 0.56 36.45
CA PRO A 261 29.20 -0.51 35.67
C PRO A 261 27.77 -0.78 36.12
N GLY A 262 26.89 -1.11 35.18
CA GLY A 262 25.49 -1.33 35.48
C GLY A 262 24.55 -1.00 34.34
N ALA A 263 23.27 -0.95 34.67
CA ALA A 263 22.21 -0.64 33.71
C ALA A 263 21.75 0.81 33.89
N TYR A 264 21.65 1.51 32.78
CA TYR A 264 21.19 2.89 32.65
C TYR A 264 19.96 2.91 31.74
N LEU A 265 19.14 3.95 31.84
CA LEU A 265 17.98 4.16 31.00
C LEU A 265 18.26 5.29 30.02
N TYR A 266 17.71 5.21 28.82
CA TYR A 266 17.73 6.34 27.89
C TYR A 266 16.34 6.67 27.37
N ILE A 267 16.13 7.94 27.03
CA ILE A 267 14.96 8.43 26.30
C ILE A 267 15.44 9.40 25.22
N ILE A 268 15.00 9.19 23.98
CA ILE A 268 15.18 10.09 22.84
C ILE A 268 13.87 10.85 22.64
N ARG A 269 13.93 12.18 22.56
CA ARG A 269 12.76 13.03 22.31
C ARG A 269 12.96 13.94 21.12
N ASP A 270 11.86 14.17 20.40
CA ASP A 270 11.69 15.29 19.49
C ASP A 270 10.69 16.26 20.14
N GLY A 271 11.19 17.36 20.71
CA GLY A 271 10.38 18.25 21.54
C GLY A 271 9.69 17.51 22.69
N ASN A 272 8.36 17.41 22.63
CA ASN A 272 7.54 16.71 23.63
C ASN A 272 7.26 15.24 23.29
N GLU A 273 7.56 14.80 22.06
CA GLU A 273 7.33 13.44 21.61
C GLU A 273 8.48 12.52 22.05
N ILE A 274 8.15 11.31 22.52
CA ILE A 274 9.14 10.28 22.81
C ILE A 274 9.30 9.41 21.55
N ILE A 275 10.47 9.52 20.92
CA ILE A 275 10.82 8.71 19.75
C ILE A 275 11.19 7.29 20.17
N ARG A 276 12.07 7.16 21.17
CA ARG A 276 12.53 5.85 21.66
C ARG A 276 12.93 5.91 23.11
N ARG A 277 12.87 4.76 23.79
CA ARG A 277 13.42 4.56 25.12
C ARG A 277 13.96 3.15 25.26
N GLY A 278 14.91 2.95 26.15
CA GLY A 278 15.46 1.62 26.41
C GLY A 278 16.47 1.60 27.54
N VAL A 279 17.21 0.49 27.61
CA VAL A 279 18.22 0.23 28.64
C VAL A 279 19.59 0.18 27.98
N LEU A 280 20.58 0.79 28.61
CA LEU A 280 21.99 0.74 28.24
C LEU A 280 22.76 -0.08 29.29
N GLY A 281 23.64 -0.96 28.84
CA GLY A 281 24.55 -1.69 29.73
C GLY A 281 25.97 -1.14 29.65
N ILE A 282 26.57 -0.89 30.81
CA ILE A 282 28.02 -0.68 30.95
C ILE A 282 28.62 -1.90 31.64
N ILE A 283 29.61 -2.50 30.99
CA ILE A 283 30.42 -3.60 31.51
C ILE A 283 31.88 -3.13 31.58
N ARG A 284 32.66 -3.67 32.53
CA ARG A 284 34.12 -3.47 32.61
C ARG A 284 34.80 -4.74 33.07
#